data_AF-A0A353MHH6-F1
#
_entry.id   AF-A0A353MHH6-F1
#
_cell.length_a   1.000
_cell.length_b   1.000
_cell.length_c   1.000
_cell.angle_alpha   90.00
_cell.angle_beta   90.00
_cell.angle_gamma   90.00
#
_symmetry.space_group_name_H-M   'P 1'
#
loop_
_entity.id
_entity.type
_entity.pdbx_description
1 polymer ?
#
loop_
_entity_poly.entity_id
_entity_poly.type
_entity_poly.pdbx_seq_one_letter_code
_entity_poly.pdbx_strand_id
1 'polypeptide(L)' 'DIIFCRNVIIYFDRPTQEKLLQRFHRNMKPGAFIFMGHSETLSGLNVPLVSVYPTVYRKQK' A
#
# COMPACT_ATOMS: atom_id res chain seq x y z
N ASP A 1 -8.69 -2.90 9.77
CA ASP A 1 -9.75 -2.09 9.17
C ASP A 1 -9.18 -1.01 8.25
N ILE A 2 -8.19 -0.21 8.72
CA ILE A 2 -7.50 0.79 7.89
C ILE A 2 -6.00 0.87 8.27
N ILE A 3 -5.12 1.15 7.31
CA ILE A 3 -3.72 1.54 7.51
C ILE A 3 -3.49 2.92 6.90
N PHE A 4 -2.77 3.80 7.60
CA PHE A 4 -2.27 5.06 7.05
C PHE A 4 -0.75 4.98 6.93
N CYS A 5 -0.25 5.12 5.71
CA CYS A 5 1.18 5.13 5.42
C CYS A 5 1.43 6.21 4.37
N ARG A 6 1.48 7.47 4.82
CA ARG A 6 1.56 8.66 3.96
C ARG A 6 2.88 9.38 4.17
N ASN A 7 3.56 9.72 3.08
CA ASN A 7 4.81 10.51 3.06
C ASN A 7 5.99 9.85 3.79
N VAL A 8 6.02 8.51 3.84
CA VAL A 8 7.06 7.72 4.51
C VAL A 8 7.75 6.77 3.55
N ILE A 9 7.03 6.13 2.64
CA ILE A 9 7.65 5.08 1.83
C ILE A 9 8.60 5.62 0.76
N ILE A 10 8.48 6.91 0.44
CA ILE A 10 9.36 7.65 -0.48
C ILE A 10 10.84 7.66 -0.03
N TYR A 11 11.12 7.39 1.25
CA TYR A 11 12.49 7.33 1.78
C TYR A 11 13.14 5.95 1.60
N PHE A 12 12.38 4.96 1.14
CA PHE A 12 12.88 3.61 0.91
C PHE A 12 13.12 3.35 -0.58
N ASP A 13 14.07 2.46 -0.88
CA ASP A 13 14.24 1.94 -2.23
C ASP A 13 13.06 1.05 -2.65
N ARG A 14 12.90 0.81 -3.96
CA ARG A 14 11.79 0.00 -4.49
C ARG A 14 11.68 -1.39 -3.85
N PRO A 15 12.76 -2.17 -3.70
CA PRO A 15 12.69 -3.47 -3.04
C PRO A 15 12.16 -3.39 -1.60
N THR A 16 12.57 -2.37 -0.84
CA THR A 16 12.10 -2.17 0.54
C THR A 16 10.64 -1.72 0.58
N GLN A 17 10.22 -0.83 -0.33
CA GLN A 17 8.82 -0.42 -0.48
C GLN A 17 7.92 -1.64 -0.73
N GLU A 18 8.28 -2.49 -1.68
CA GLU A 18 7.51 -3.71 -2.01
C GLU A 18 7.42 -4.65 -0.80
N LYS A 19 8.56 -4.92 -0.15
CA LYS A 19 8.62 -5.78 1.04
C LYS A 19 7.76 -5.25 2.19
N LEU A 20 7.76 -3.93 2.41
CA LEU A 20 6.96 -3.26 3.42
C LEU A 20 5.46 -3.38 3.11
N LEU A 21 5.05 -3.06 1.89
CA LEU A 21 3.66 -3.13 1.47
C LEU A 21 3.11 -4.56 1.44
N GLN A 22 3.94 -5.55 1.07
CA GLN A 22 3.62 -6.97 1.20
C GLN A 22 3.40 -7.38 2.67
N ARG A 23 4.20 -6.86 3.60
CA ARG A 23 4.00 -7.07 5.04
C ARG A 23 2.68 -6.46 5.51
N PHE A 24 2.33 -5.25 5.07
CA PHE A 24 1.02 -4.66 5.37
C PHE A 24 -0.10 -5.54 4.84
N HIS A 25 -0.06 -5.89 3.55
CA HIS A 25 -1.09 -6.73 2.93
C HIS A 25 -1.34 -8.05 3.69
N ARG A 26 -0.28 -8.72 4.15
CA ARG A 26 -0.42 -9.96 4.94
C ARG A 26 -1.16 -9.77 6.26
N ASN A 27 -0.95 -8.63 6.92
CA ASN A 27 -1.59 -8.31 8.21
C ASN A 27 -2.96 -7.61 8.06
N MET A 28 -3.34 -7.22 6.84
CA MET A 28 -4.65 -6.64 6.56
C MET A 28 -5.75 -7.71 6.55
N LYS A 29 -6.88 -7.39 7.18
CA LYS A 29 -8.13 -8.14 7.00
C LYS A 29 -8.61 -8.02 5.54
N PRO A 30 -9.28 -9.03 4.98
CA PRO A 30 -9.97 -8.92 3.69
C PRO A 30 -10.87 -7.67 3.65
N GLY A 31 -10.76 -6.87 2.59
CA GLY A 31 -11.53 -5.62 2.44
C GLY A 31 -10.98 -4.39 3.18
N ALA A 32 -9.89 -4.51 3.94
CA ALA A 32 -9.27 -3.36 4.61
C ALA A 32 -8.61 -2.39 3.61
N PHE A 33 -8.47 -1.13 4.03
CA PHE A 33 -7.93 -0.05 3.22
C PHE A 33 -6.52 0.37 3.65
N ILE A 34 -5.75 0.91 2.71
CA ILE A 34 -4.50 1.62 2.95
C ILE A 34 -4.52 2.98 2.25
N PHE A 35 -4.15 4.02 2.99
CA PHE A 35 -4.08 5.40 2.50
C PHE A 35 -2.62 5.81 2.38
N MET A 36 -2.23 6.31 1.21
CA MET A 36 -0.87 6.73 0.88
C MET A 36 -0.80 8.24 0.57
N GLY A 37 0.41 8.75 0.43
CA GLY A 37 0.70 10.13 0.04
C GLY A 37 0.60 10.34 -1.48
N HIS A 38 0.50 11.60 -1.91
CA HIS A 38 0.36 11.95 -3.33
C HIS A 38 1.55 11.53 -4.19
N SER A 39 2.74 11.43 -3.61
CA SER A 39 3.97 11.01 -4.28
C SER A 39 4.22 9.50 -4.19
N GLU A 40 3.28 8.74 -3.62
CA GLU A 40 3.44 7.32 -3.31
C GLU A 40 2.50 6.48 -4.19
N THR A 41 3.08 5.58 -4.99
CA THR A 41 2.35 4.77 -5.97
C THR A 41 2.72 3.31 -5.87
N LEU A 42 1.74 2.44 -6.16
CA LEU A 42 1.97 0.99 -6.32
C LEU A 42 2.47 0.62 -7.73
N SER A 43 2.61 1.59 -8.64
CA SER A 43 3.05 1.33 -10.00
C SER A 43 4.43 0.68 -10.04
N GLY A 44 4.51 -0.50 -10.64
CA GLY A 44 5.74 -1.29 -10.71
C GLY A 44 6.10 -2.04 -9.44
N LEU A 45 5.24 -2.06 -8.42
CA LEU A 45 5.36 -2.91 -7.24
C LEU A 45 4.39 -4.09 -7.36
N ASN A 46 4.88 -5.29 -7.12
CA ASN A 46 4.09 -6.50 -7.09
C ASN A 46 3.44 -6.66 -5.70
N VAL A 47 2.35 -5.92 -5.46
CA VAL A 47 1.58 -5.98 -4.21
C VAL A 47 0.11 -6.23 -4.55
N PRO A 48 -0.55 -7.23 -3.95
CA PRO A 48 -1.95 -7.58 -4.23
C PRO A 48 -2.93 -6.61 -3.54
N LEU A 49 -2.86 -5.34 -3.92
CA LEU A 49 -3.76 -4.27 -3.51
C LEU A 49 -4.37 -3.63 -4.74
N VAL A 50 -5.65 -3.27 -4.67
CA VAL A 50 -6.34 -2.59 -5.75
C VAL A 50 -6.60 -1.13 -5.43
N SER A 51 -6.34 -0.24 -6.38
CA SER A 51 -6.70 1.17 -6.26
C SER A 51 -8.22 1.32 -6.33
N VAL A 52 -8.79 2.06 -5.38
CA VAL A 52 -10.24 2.32 -5.30
C VAL A 52 -10.57 3.81 -5.33
N TYR A 53 -9.59 4.67 -5.04
CA TYR A 53 -9.64 6.12 -5.12
C TYR A 53 -8.20 6.65 -5.23
N PRO A 54 -7.94 7.89 -5.71
CA PRO A 54 -6.60 8.49 -5.65
C PRO A 54 -5.93 8.30 -4.29
N THR A 55 -4.74 7.69 -4.29
CA THR A 55 -3.94 7.37 -3.09
C THR A 55 -4.56 6.38 -2.10
N VAL A 56 -5.71 5.78 -2.42
CA VAL A 56 -6.40 4.79 -1.57
C VAL A 56 -6.43 3.43 -2.26
N TYR A 57 -5.96 2.42 -1.54
CA TYR A 57 -5.93 1.05 -2.01
C TYR A 57 -6.64 0.13 -1.02
N ARG A 58 -7.09 -1.03 -1.52
CA ARG A 58 -7.87 -1.99 -0.74
C ARG A 58 -7.34 -3.40 -0.97
N LYS A 59 -7.33 -4.21 0.09
CA LYS A 59 -7.12 -5.65 -0.02
C LYS A 59 -8.39 -6.31 -0.56
N GLN A 60 -8.27 -7.03 -1.68
CA GLN A 60 -9.39 -7.83 -2.19
C GLN A 60 -9.76 -8.94 -1.20
N LYS A 61 -10.99 -9.46 -1.34
CA LYS A 61 -11.46 -10.55 -0.50
C LYS A 61 -10.69 -11.83 -0.77
#